data_AF-K6V4G4-F1
#
_entry.id   AF-K6V4G4-F1
#
_cell.length_a   1.000
_cell.length_b   1.000
_cell.length_c   1.000
_cell.angle_alpha   90.00
_cell.angle_beta   90.00
_cell.angle_gamma   90.00
#
_symmetry.space_group_name_H-M   'P 1'
#
loop_
_entity.id
_entity.type
_entity.pdbx_description
1 polymer ?
#
loop_
_entity_poly.entity_id
_entity_poly.type
_entity_poly.pdbx_seq_one_letter_code
_entity_poly.pdbx_strand_id
1 'polypeptide(L)'
;MVDELSALTAYSDTSVKKEADRLLGEILAQGRALGVVVVACVQDPRKEVASLRNLFTQVITLRLQSASESIMVLGDLASRAPAHTLRRGHPGMDWVIDAASRTDRVRADYWPDDLIRQAASVWPTRVYVSLEPVRIFLTCGAESTVKTEVSRRWLRGGASSPGVAGACRTLLAPERTRAVL
;
A
#
# COMPACT_ATOMS: atom_id res chain seq x y z
N MET A 1 1.78 1.32 0.08
CA MET A 1 0.37 0.99 0.36
C MET A 1 -0.40 1.14 -0.94
N VAL A 2 -1.37 0.27 -1.21
CA VAL A 2 -2.23 0.27 -2.40
C VAL A 2 -3.67 0.30 -1.89
N ASP A 3 -4.42 1.37 -2.18
CA ASP A 3 -5.79 1.54 -1.66
C ASP A 3 -6.84 0.75 -2.46
N GLU A 4 -6.53 0.44 -3.72
CA GLU A 4 -7.35 -0.44 -4.53
C GLU A 4 -6.46 -1.26 -5.44
N LEU A 5 -6.26 -2.54 -5.11
CA LEU A 5 -5.42 -3.43 -5.90
C LEU A 5 -5.97 -3.62 -7.32
N SER A 6 -7.30 -3.62 -7.48
CA SER A 6 -7.94 -3.74 -8.79
C SER A 6 -7.58 -2.59 -9.73
N ALA A 7 -7.20 -1.42 -9.20
CA ALA A 7 -6.75 -0.32 -10.04
C ALA A 7 -5.44 -0.66 -10.79
N LEU A 8 -4.58 -1.48 -10.17
CA LEU A 8 -3.30 -1.89 -10.72
C LEU A 8 -3.43 -2.99 -11.78
N THR A 9 -4.47 -3.81 -11.68
CA THR A 9 -4.58 -5.09 -12.39
C THR A 9 -5.84 -5.20 -13.25
N ALA A 10 -6.86 -4.37 -13.08
CA ALA A 10 -8.09 -4.44 -13.88
C ALA A 10 -8.05 -3.53 -15.13
N TYR A 11 -7.41 -2.35 -15.07
CA TYR A 11 -7.54 -1.30 -16.10
C TYR A 11 -6.34 -1.11 -17.04
N SER A 12 -5.28 -1.90 -16.88
CA SER A 12 -4.06 -1.79 -17.71
C SER A 12 -4.03 -2.81 -18.84
N ASP A 13 -3.12 -2.63 -19.80
CA ASP A 13 -2.85 -3.64 -20.83
C ASP A 13 -2.37 -4.96 -20.20
N THR A 14 -2.67 -6.09 -20.84
CA THR A 14 -2.31 -7.43 -20.33
C THR A 14 -0.81 -7.59 -20.03
N SER A 15 0.06 -6.91 -20.77
CA SER A 15 1.51 -6.88 -20.51
C SER A 15 1.85 -6.15 -19.22
N VAL A 16 1.23 -4.99 -18.99
CA VAL A 16 1.41 -4.16 -17.78
C VAL A 16 0.89 -4.89 -16.54
N LYS A 17 -0.27 -5.56 -16.65
CA LYS A 17 -0.81 -6.39 -15.56
C LYS A 17 0.16 -7.48 -15.13
N LYS A 18 0.67 -8.26 -16.09
CA LYS A 18 1.63 -9.34 -15.82
C LYS A 18 2.91 -8.83 -15.17
N GLU A 19 3.39 -7.67 -15.62
CA GLU A 19 4.59 -7.06 -15.06
C GLU A 19 4.34 -6.53 -13.64
N ALA A 20 3.18 -5.90 -13.40
CA ALA A 20 2.78 -5.46 -12.07
C ALA A 20 2.65 -6.64 -11.09
N ASP A 21 2.02 -7.75 -11.51
CA ASP A 21 1.90 -8.98 -10.71
C ASP A 21 3.28 -9.58 -10.40
N ARG A 22 4.20 -9.59 -11.38
CA ARG A 22 5.57 -10.08 -11.20
C ARG A 22 6.32 -9.24 -10.16
N LEU A 23 6.31 -7.92 -10.32
CA LEU A 23 6.98 -6.99 -9.40
C LEU A 23 6.37 -7.03 -8.00
N LEU A 24 5.04 -7.10 -7.90
CA LEU A 24 4.35 -7.24 -6.63
C LEU A 24 4.73 -8.55 -5.94
N GLY A 25 4.80 -9.66 -6.68
CA GLY A 25 5.27 -10.94 -6.17
C GLY A 25 6.70 -10.90 -5.64
N GLU A 26 7.62 -10.23 -6.34
CA GLU A 26 9.00 -10.04 -5.89
C GLU A 26 9.08 -9.23 -4.59
N ILE A 27 8.31 -8.14 -4.49
CA ILE A 27 8.25 -7.31 -3.28
C ILE A 27 7.65 -8.11 -2.12
N LEU A 28 6.59 -8.88 -2.34
CA LEU A 28 5.97 -9.69 -1.28
C LEU A 28 6.88 -10.83 -0.81
N ALA A 29 7.65 -11.43 -1.72
CA ALA A 29 8.57 -12.52 -1.39
C ALA A 29 9.84 -12.02 -0.67
N GLN A 30 10.45 -10.93 -1.15
CA GLN A 30 11.77 -10.46 -0.69
C GLN A 30 11.71 -9.27 0.27
N GLY A 31 10.61 -8.50 0.24
CA GLY A 31 10.47 -7.24 0.97
C GLY A 31 10.71 -7.37 2.48
N ARG A 32 10.39 -8.53 3.07
CA ARG A 32 10.66 -8.80 4.49
C ARG A 32 12.13 -8.60 4.86
N ALA A 33 13.06 -9.14 4.08
CA ALA A 33 14.48 -9.05 4.38
C ALA A 33 14.98 -7.60 4.36
N LEU A 34 14.27 -6.74 3.64
CA LEU A 34 14.56 -5.32 3.46
C LEU A 34 13.73 -4.42 4.39
N GLY A 35 12.88 -4.99 5.25
CA GLY A 35 11.98 -4.23 6.13
C GLY A 35 10.83 -3.52 5.40
N VAL A 36 10.50 -3.95 4.17
CA VAL A 36 9.40 -3.40 3.38
C VAL A 36 8.09 -4.07 3.80
N VAL A 37 7.06 -3.25 4.04
CA VAL A 37 5.70 -3.68 4.37
C VAL A 37 4.76 -3.28 3.24
N VAL A 38 4.01 -4.25 2.72
CA VAL A 38 2.97 -4.01 1.71
C VAL A 38 1.61 -4.12 2.39
N VAL A 39 0.83 -3.05 2.27
CA VAL A 39 -0.60 -3.03 2.60
C VAL A 39 -1.33 -2.81 1.29
N ALA A 40 -2.23 -3.72 0.94
CA ALA A 40 -3.02 -3.66 -0.28
C ALA A 40 -4.49 -3.88 0.05
N CYS A 41 -5.35 -2.94 -0.28
CA CYS A 41 -6.78 -3.03 -0.02
C CYS A 41 -7.52 -3.46 -1.29
N VAL A 42 -8.61 -4.22 -1.14
CA VAL A 42 -9.46 -4.69 -2.25
C VAL A 42 -10.93 -4.51 -1.90
N GLN A 43 -11.68 -3.82 -2.77
CA GLN A 43 -13.13 -3.69 -2.57
C GLN A 43 -13.93 -4.88 -3.11
N ASP A 44 -13.56 -5.40 -4.30
CA ASP A 44 -14.22 -6.54 -4.93
C ASP A 44 -13.29 -7.76 -4.95
N PRO A 45 -13.48 -8.73 -4.04
CA PRO A 45 -12.58 -9.86 -3.93
C PRO A 45 -12.58 -10.76 -5.18
N ARG A 46 -13.60 -10.64 -6.04
CA ARG A 46 -13.75 -11.50 -7.23
C ARG A 46 -12.76 -11.16 -8.33
N LYS A 47 -12.23 -9.94 -8.36
CA LYS A 47 -11.35 -9.48 -9.43
C LYS A 47 -9.89 -9.86 -9.17
N GLU A 48 -9.42 -9.72 -7.93
CA GLU A 48 -7.97 -9.71 -7.65
C GLU A 48 -7.51 -10.71 -6.60
N VAL A 49 -8.38 -11.16 -5.70
CA VAL A 49 -7.94 -11.95 -4.54
C VAL A 49 -7.55 -13.37 -4.95
N ALA A 50 -8.18 -13.91 -6.01
CA ALA A 50 -7.91 -15.27 -6.45
C ALA A 50 -6.45 -15.53 -6.90
N SER A 51 -5.77 -14.54 -7.50
CA SER A 51 -4.39 -14.72 -8.01
C SER A 51 -3.32 -14.44 -6.96
N LEU A 52 -3.56 -13.53 -6.02
CA LEU A 52 -2.54 -13.03 -5.08
C LEU A 52 -2.71 -13.49 -3.64
N ARG A 53 -3.82 -14.17 -3.30
CA ARG A 53 -4.16 -14.59 -1.93
C ARG A 53 -3.04 -15.34 -1.20
N ASN A 54 -2.28 -16.18 -1.91
CA ASN A 54 -1.21 -16.96 -1.28
C ASN A 54 0.07 -16.15 -0.99
N LEU A 55 0.20 -14.93 -1.54
CA LEU A 55 1.36 -14.07 -1.33
C LEU A 55 1.20 -13.19 -0.09
N PHE A 56 -0.04 -12.96 0.35
CA PHE A 56 -0.34 -12.23 1.57
C PHE A 56 -0.40 -13.19 2.76
N THR A 57 0.50 -12.99 3.70
CA THR A 57 0.62 -13.80 4.92
C THR A 57 -0.33 -13.33 6.02
N GLN A 58 -0.80 -12.08 5.96
CA GLN A 58 -1.79 -11.52 6.87
C GLN A 58 -2.94 -10.96 6.06
N VAL A 59 -4.16 -11.18 6.55
CA VAL A 59 -5.37 -10.75 5.86
C VAL A 59 -6.31 -10.14 6.87
N ILE A 60 -6.82 -8.95 6.59
CA ILE A 60 -7.84 -8.27 7.36
C ILE A 60 -9.09 -8.24 6.49
N THR A 61 -10.16 -8.90 6.95
CA THR A 61 -11.43 -8.90 6.24
C THR A 61 -12.49 -8.13 7.00
N LEU A 62 -12.92 -7.04 6.39
CA LEU A 62 -14.17 -6.38 6.77
C LEU A 62 -15.36 -7.24 6.33
N ARG A 63 -16.57 -6.77 6.62
CA ARG A 63 -17.80 -7.46 6.25
C ARG A 63 -17.88 -7.72 4.74
N LEU A 64 -17.89 -9.00 4.37
CA LEU A 64 -18.14 -9.48 3.01
C LEU A 64 -19.65 -9.71 2.76
N GLN A 65 -20.07 -9.83 1.50
CA GLN A 65 -21.49 -9.96 1.16
C GLN A 65 -21.98 -11.41 1.25
N SER A 66 -21.13 -12.39 0.95
CA SER A 66 -21.50 -13.81 0.89
C SER A 66 -20.46 -14.75 1.50
N ALA A 67 -20.90 -15.96 1.84
CA ALA A 67 -20.01 -17.04 2.25
C ALA A 67 -18.99 -17.38 1.15
N SER A 68 -19.39 -17.31 -0.13
CA SER A 68 -18.49 -17.52 -1.26
C SER A 68 -17.37 -16.49 -1.31
N GLU A 69 -17.66 -15.21 -1.04
CA GLU A 69 -16.62 -14.16 -0.94
C GLU A 69 -15.68 -14.40 0.24
N SER A 70 -16.21 -14.89 1.38
CA SER A 70 -15.37 -15.27 2.53
C SER A 70 -14.41 -16.40 2.14
N ILE A 71 -14.85 -17.39 1.38
CA ILE A 71 -14.01 -18.47 0.87
C ILE A 71 -13.01 -17.96 -0.18
N MET A 72 -13.39 -17.02 -1.04
CA MET A 72 -12.47 -16.44 -2.02
C MET A 72 -11.28 -15.76 -1.33
N VAL A 73 -11.52 -15.03 -0.24
CA VAL A 73 -10.47 -14.28 0.48
C VAL A 73 -9.71 -15.14 1.49
N LEU A 74 -10.42 -15.97 2.25
CA LEU A 74 -9.86 -16.70 3.39
C LEU A 74 -9.65 -18.20 3.12
N GLY A 75 -10.29 -18.74 2.09
CA GLY A 75 -10.40 -20.18 1.78
C GLY A 75 -10.76 -20.99 3.00
N ASP A 76 -9.93 -21.96 3.36
CA ASP A 76 -10.20 -22.90 4.45
C ASP A 76 -10.43 -22.20 5.81
N LEU A 77 -9.84 -21.02 6.00
CA LEU A 77 -10.01 -20.21 7.20
C LEU A 77 -11.36 -19.49 7.27
N ALA A 78 -12.15 -19.47 6.20
CA ALA A 78 -13.49 -18.86 6.19
C ALA A 78 -14.44 -19.51 7.21
N SER A 79 -14.22 -20.78 7.55
CA SER A 79 -14.97 -21.49 8.59
C SER A 79 -14.68 -20.95 10.00
N ARG A 80 -13.45 -20.50 10.24
CA ARG A 80 -12.95 -19.96 11.51
C ARG A 80 -13.15 -18.45 11.62
N ALA A 81 -13.19 -17.75 10.49
CA ALA A 81 -13.39 -16.31 10.36
C ALA A 81 -14.51 -16.02 9.34
N PRO A 82 -15.79 -16.24 9.68
CA PRO A 82 -16.88 -16.06 8.74
C PRO A 82 -17.22 -14.57 8.54
N ALA A 83 -16.45 -13.87 7.70
CA ALA A 83 -16.56 -12.43 7.48
C ALA A 83 -17.93 -11.96 6.96
N HIS A 84 -18.66 -12.81 6.23
CA HIS A 84 -20.03 -12.53 5.77
C HIS A 84 -21.07 -12.45 6.90
N THR A 85 -20.76 -12.99 8.09
CA THR A 85 -21.67 -12.96 9.25
C THR A 85 -21.56 -11.68 10.08
N LEU A 86 -20.57 -10.83 9.76
CA LEU A 86 -20.39 -9.56 10.44
C LEU A 86 -21.64 -8.67 10.23
N ARG A 87 -22.17 -8.11 11.32
CA ARG A 87 -23.40 -7.33 11.29
C ARG A 87 -23.16 -5.96 10.66
N ARG A 88 -24.07 -5.52 9.77
CA ARG A 88 -24.04 -4.17 9.18
C ARG A 88 -24.09 -3.04 10.23
N GLY A 89 -24.75 -3.27 11.37
CA GLY A 89 -24.87 -2.29 12.46
C GLY A 89 -23.61 -2.11 13.31
N HIS A 90 -22.54 -2.85 13.06
CA HIS A 90 -21.26 -2.70 13.76
C HIS A 90 -20.15 -2.38 12.74
N PRO A 91 -20.08 -1.12 12.24
CA PRO A 91 -19.02 -0.71 11.35
C PRO A 91 -17.66 -0.80 12.05
N GLY A 92 -16.63 -1.10 11.25
CA GLY A 92 -15.26 -1.31 11.74
C GLY A 92 -15.00 -2.69 12.33
N MET A 93 -15.99 -3.57 12.46
CA MET A 93 -15.75 -4.96 12.84
C MET A 93 -15.11 -5.73 11.69
N ASP A 94 -14.10 -6.51 12.01
CA ASP A 94 -13.26 -7.24 11.08
C ASP A 94 -12.73 -8.53 11.69
N TRP A 95 -12.26 -9.42 10.80
CA TRP A 95 -11.46 -10.57 11.15
C TRP A 95 -10.03 -10.37 10.71
N VAL A 96 -9.08 -10.54 11.63
CA VAL A 96 -7.65 -10.52 11.37
C VAL A 96 -7.15 -11.94 11.34
N ILE A 97 -6.47 -12.30 10.26
CA ILE A 97 -5.75 -13.55 10.10
C ILE A 97 -4.27 -13.21 10.09
N ASP A 98 -3.54 -13.76 11.06
CA ASP A 98 -2.09 -13.59 11.10
C ASP A 98 -1.34 -14.65 10.28
N ALA A 99 -0.03 -14.47 10.16
CA ALA A 99 0.84 -15.39 9.44
C ALA A 99 0.96 -16.79 10.07
N ALA A 100 0.41 -17.01 11.28
CA ALA A 100 0.29 -18.30 11.94
C ALA A 100 -1.12 -18.90 11.80
N SER A 101 -1.96 -18.32 10.94
CA SER A 101 -3.35 -18.71 10.74
C SER A 101 -4.19 -18.64 12.02
N ARG A 102 -3.83 -17.76 12.96
CA ARG A 102 -4.71 -17.39 14.08
C ARG A 102 -5.72 -16.37 13.58
N THR A 103 -6.92 -16.45 14.13
CA THR A 103 -8.09 -15.69 13.68
C THR A 103 -8.63 -14.91 14.86
N ASP A 104 -8.52 -13.59 14.81
CA ASP A 104 -9.01 -12.70 15.86
C ASP A 104 -10.08 -11.79 15.30
N ARG A 105 -11.13 -11.55 16.09
CA ARG A 105 -12.17 -10.58 15.76
C ARG A 105 -11.80 -9.26 16.42
N VAL A 106 -11.60 -8.21 15.63
CA VAL A 106 -11.25 -6.90 16.14
C VAL A 106 -12.29 -5.87 15.72
N ARG A 107 -12.09 -4.64 16.19
CA ARG A 107 -12.89 -3.49 15.80
C ARG A 107 -11.96 -2.32 15.58
N ALA A 108 -11.90 -1.83 14.35
CA ALA A 108 -11.17 -0.62 14.03
C ALA A 108 -11.78 0.60 14.72
N ASP A 109 -10.91 1.50 15.17
CA ASP A 109 -11.33 2.82 15.63
C ASP A 109 -11.88 3.64 14.47
N TYR A 110 -12.88 4.45 14.76
CA TYR A 110 -13.46 5.35 13.76
C TYR A 110 -12.63 6.64 13.68
N TRP A 111 -12.12 6.93 12.48
CA TRP A 111 -11.39 8.16 12.18
C TRP A 111 -12.25 9.05 11.28
N PRO A 112 -12.80 10.17 11.79
CA PRO A 112 -13.54 11.12 10.97
C PRO A 112 -12.65 11.76 9.91
N ASP A 113 -13.21 12.07 8.74
CA ASP A 113 -12.50 12.73 7.65
C ASP A 113 -11.79 14.03 8.08
N ASP A 114 -12.41 14.81 8.97
CA ASP A 114 -11.81 16.05 9.47
C ASP A 114 -10.54 15.80 10.28
N LEU A 115 -10.51 14.71 11.07
CA LEU A 115 -9.32 14.30 11.79
C LEU A 115 -8.22 13.83 10.82
N ILE A 116 -8.60 13.12 9.75
CA ILE A 116 -7.68 12.70 8.69
C ILE A 116 -7.10 13.93 7.98
N ARG A 117 -7.93 14.91 7.61
CA ARG A 117 -7.50 16.18 6.99
C ARG A 117 -6.59 16.97 7.91
N GLN A 118 -6.90 17.02 9.21
CA GLN A 118 -6.06 17.66 10.21
C GLN A 118 -4.70 16.95 10.33
N ALA A 119 -4.67 15.62 10.40
CA ALA A 119 -3.43 14.88 10.45
C ALA A 119 -2.58 15.12 9.18
N ALA A 120 -3.21 15.09 8.00
CA ALA A 120 -2.53 15.35 6.73
C ALA A 120 -1.95 16.78 6.65
N SER A 121 -2.59 17.77 7.27
CA SER A 121 -2.08 19.15 7.29
C SER A 121 -0.91 19.33 8.25
N VAL A 122 -0.88 18.62 9.38
CA VAL A 122 0.22 18.65 10.36
C VAL A 122 1.43 17.86 9.87
N TRP A 123 1.21 16.71 9.24
CA TRP A 123 2.25 15.83 8.72
C TRP A 123 2.14 15.64 7.20
N PRO A 124 2.35 16.70 6.40
CA PRO A 124 2.19 16.61 4.96
C PRO A 124 3.28 15.70 4.36
N THR A 125 2.85 14.71 3.57
CA THR A 125 3.77 13.94 2.73
C THR A 125 4.37 14.87 1.67
N ARG A 126 5.69 15.07 1.71
CA ARG A 126 6.38 15.80 0.63
C ARG A 126 6.33 14.97 -0.64
N VAL A 127 5.46 15.35 -1.57
CA VAL A 127 5.41 14.74 -2.90
C VAL A 127 6.51 15.36 -3.75
N TYR A 128 7.55 14.57 -4.05
CA TYR A 128 8.52 14.92 -5.09
C TYR A 128 8.00 14.37 -6.41
N VAL A 129 7.37 15.22 -7.22
CA VAL A 129 7.05 14.88 -8.60
C VAL A 129 8.26 15.22 -9.45
N SER A 130 9.04 14.22 -9.86
CA SER A 130 9.98 14.39 -10.97
C SER A 130 9.14 14.41 -12.25
N LEU A 131 8.79 15.61 -12.72
CA LEU A 131 8.31 15.76 -14.08
C LEU A 131 9.54 15.57 -14.98
N GLU A 132 9.63 14.43 -15.67
CA GLU A 132 10.48 14.37 -16.86
C GLU A 132 10.07 15.53 -17.76
N PRO A 133 11.01 16.37 -18.25
CA PRO A 133 10.67 17.49 -19.09
C PRO A 133 9.95 16.95 -20.32
N VAL A 134 8.65 17.24 -20.43
CA VAL A 134 7.88 16.98 -21.65
C VAL A 134 8.58 17.76 -22.76
N ARG A 135 9.22 17.05 -23.70
CA ARG A 135 9.67 17.65 -24.95
C ARG A 135 8.44 18.03 -25.76
N ILE A 136 7.93 19.23 -25.53
CA ILE A 136 6.97 19.85 -26.45
C ILE A 136 7.75 20.15 -27.72
N PHE A 137 7.66 19.27 -28.72
CA PHE A 137 8.08 19.59 -30.07
C PHE A 137 7.10 20.63 -30.63
N LEU A 138 7.39 21.91 -30.41
CA LEU A 138 6.86 22.96 -31.26
C LEU A 138 7.55 22.81 -32.61
N THR A 139 6.93 22.10 -33.55
CA THR A 139 7.28 22.23 -34.96
C THR A 139 6.78 23.60 -35.42
N CYS A 140 7.53 24.65 -35.07
CA CYS A 140 7.44 25.94 -35.72
C CYS A 140 8.74 26.09 -36.52
N GLY A 141 8.61 26.15 -37.84
CA GLY A 141 9.73 26.39 -38.72
C GLY A 141 10.40 27.74 -38.43
N ALA A 142 11.69 27.78 -38.73
CA ALA A 142 12.64 28.89 -38.61
C ALA A 142 13.47 28.94 -37.31
N GLU A 143 14.78 28.85 -37.51
CA GLU A 143 15.85 28.87 -36.51
C GLU A 143 15.78 30.09 -35.59
N SER A 144 15.82 29.85 -34.29
CA SER A 144 16.41 30.81 -33.35
C SER A 144 17.04 30.08 -32.17
N THR A 145 18.35 30.30 -32.00
CA THR A 145 19.15 29.78 -30.88
C THR A 145 18.81 30.55 -29.61
N VAL A 146 18.15 29.92 -28.65
CA VAL A 146 18.01 30.46 -27.29
C VAL A 146 19.00 29.73 -26.38
N LYS A 147 20.03 30.45 -25.91
CA LYS A 147 20.94 30.00 -24.86
C LYS A 147 20.21 30.03 -23.52
N THR A 148 20.03 28.87 -22.87
CA THR A 148 19.53 28.80 -21.50
C THR A 148 20.71 28.63 -20.54
N GLU A 149 21.12 29.72 -19.91
CA GLU A 149 22.01 29.72 -18.75
C GLU A 149 21.19 29.35 -17.51
N VAL A 150 21.38 28.13 -16.97
CA VAL A 150 20.84 27.74 -15.67
C VAL A 150 21.96 27.82 -14.62
N SER A 151 21.86 28.86 -13.80
CA SER A 151 22.78 29.29 -12.74
C SER A 151 23.17 28.16 -11.76
N ARG A 152 24.47 27.90 -11.65
CA ARG A 152 25.14 27.03 -10.66
C ARG A 152 25.15 27.64 -9.24
N ARG A 153 23.98 27.88 -8.63
CA ARG A 153 23.87 28.49 -7.28
C ARG A 153 23.53 27.52 -6.14
N TRP A 154 23.26 26.23 -6.42
CA TRP A 154 22.77 25.28 -5.41
C TRP A 154 23.80 24.27 -4.85
N LEU A 155 25.09 24.40 -5.17
CA LEU A 155 26.12 23.43 -4.74
C LEU A 155 27.00 23.88 -3.55
N ARG A 156 26.60 24.85 -2.72
CA ARG A 156 27.33 25.18 -1.48
C ARG A 156 26.44 25.52 -0.29
N GLY A 157 26.52 24.66 0.74
CA GLY A 157 26.06 24.85 2.13
C GLY A 157 25.45 23.56 2.67
N GLY A 158 26.01 22.80 3.62
CA GLY A 158 27.00 23.10 4.64
C GLY A 158 26.39 22.93 6.04
N ALA A 159 26.42 21.71 6.58
CA ALA A 159 26.37 21.20 7.97
C ALA A 159 25.75 22.02 9.13
N SER A 160 24.91 21.36 9.96
CA SER A 160 25.11 21.23 11.42
C SER A 160 24.02 20.37 12.10
N SER A 161 24.43 19.29 12.77
CA SER A 161 23.68 18.58 13.83
C SER A 161 24.16 19.06 15.21
N PRO A 162 23.36 18.88 16.27
CA PRO A 162 23.86 18.10 17.40
C PRO A 162 22.80 17.14 17.96
N GLY A 163 23.24 15.96 18.44
CA GLY A 163 22.40 14.98 19.11
C GLY A 163 22.60 14.95 20.61
N VAL A 164 21.66 14.33 21.35
CA VAL A 164 21.90 13.57 22.59
C VAL A 164 20.85 12.47 22.70
N ALA A 165 21.31 11.30 23.18
CA ALA A 165 20.65 10.02 23.33
C ALA A 165 19.57 9.95 24.43
N GLY A 166 18.66 8.98 24.29
CA GLY A 166 17.74 8.53 25.34
C GLY A 166 17.03 7.24 24.91
N ALA A 167 17.38 6.13 25.54
CA ALA A 167 17.01 4.77 25.16
C ALA A 167 15.53 4.44 25.36
N CYS A 168 14.95 3.65 24.44
CA CYS A 168 14.02 2.59 24.81
C CYS A 168 14.15 1.43 23.80
N ARG A 169 14.94 0.42 24.19
CA ARG A 169 14.91 -0.90 23.58
C ARG A 169 13.54 -1.50 23.85
N THR A 170 12.81 -1.83 22.79
CA THR A 170 11.84 -2.93 22.85
C THR A 170 12.18 -3.89 21.72
N LEU A 171 12.69 -5.05 22.14
CA LEU A 171 12.86 -6.24 21.33
C LEU A 171 11.52 -6.60 20.66
N LEU A 172 11.47 -6.59 19.34
CA LEU A 172 10.45 -7.30 18.57
C LEU A 172 11.16 -8.31 17.68
N ALA A 173 10.96 -9.58 18.04
CA ALA A 173 11.54 -10.75 17.39
C ALA A 173 11.14 -10.84 15.90
N PRO A 174 12.00 -11.42 15.03
CA PRO A 174 11.84 -11.38 13.58
C PRO A 174 11.01 -12.57 13.07
N GLU A 175 9.77 -12.71 13.48
CA GLU A 175 8.92 -13.82 13.01
C GLU A 175 7.87 -13.33 11.99
N ARG A 176 8.10 -13.73 10.72
CA ARG A 176 7.19 -13.72 9.55
C ARG A 176 6.96 -12.38 8.83
N THR A 177 6.95 -12.43 7.50
CA THR A 177 6.60 -11.33 6.59
C THR A 177 5.23 -10.78 6.98
N ARG A 178 5.06 -9.46 7.08
CA ARG A 178 3.77 -8.81 7.30
C ARG A 178 3.34 -8.15 6.00
N ALA A 179 2.64 -8.89 5.16
CA ALA A 179 1.88 -8.33 4.05
C ALA A 179 0.41 -8.39 4.47
N VAL A 180 -0.27 -7.25 4.45
CA VAL A 180 -1.67 -7.12 4.87
C VAL A 180 -2.53 -6.89 3.64
N LEU A 181 -3.43 -7.83 3.38
CA LEU A 181 -4.53 -7.68 2.45
C LEU A 181 -5.77 -7.14 3.17
#